data_AF-A0A7X1RMH4-F1
#
_entry.id   AF-A0A7X1RMH4-F1
#
_cell.length_a   1.000
_cell.length_b   1.000
_cell.length_c   1.000
_cell.angle_alpha   90.00
_cell.angle_beta   90.00
_cell.angle_gamma   90.00
#
_symmetry.space_group_name_H-M   'P 1'
#
loop_
_entity.id
_entity.type
_entity.pdbx_description
1 polymer ?
#
loop_
_entity_poly.entity_id
_entity_poly.type
_entity_poly.pdbx_seq_one_letter_code
_entity_poly.pdbx_strand_id
1 'polypeptide(L)'
;MKKTLLASAITLSVFGLTSNLSYAEENQAQSTPVETTHSETSTDKVEKNSLPAKETEPSTEANANQTTNPAKKEEDKAPEVQKDGWVFEENIWRFYENNAPVLNWKKIHGKWYYFNKDGIMLNDTIFDGYILTSSGAMVDSGWSKLQDKWYYANAYGKISQQKWEKIGGVWYYFDQDGIMLSNTIFDGYLITNSGAMAENAWVKQDGQWYYALASGKVIKNKWEKIGGSWYYFDKDGIMLSKTIFNGYLLSNSGAMAERSWVYLEGKWYFAQTSGRPTQEKWEKVGSSWYYFNKEGIMANNQWIGSYYLKASGAMAEKEWIFDKNYNSWFYLKSGGAYAAREWIGSYYLKSGGYMAKSEWIFDNYYNAWYYLKENGVYVTGTQKINGQTHLFQSNGKWIAEIPESRGFEKGKYTKTVFLDPGHGGKDPGAVYYNTQEKDLTMQIYQKLRKELQGLGYTVLSSRDSDVYVDFVTERSKMVNKTDSDIFISIHFNASGNPASGRSGIQTYSYEEDSGYRAKINPYWHNHPDRISESNRLAADIHSSLLAETGAKDAGLLQSSFAVLRETDKPAVLLELGYIDNFNENQQVRSDAYQNRLVAGIVKGIQKYYAGQ
;
A
#
# COMPACT_ATOMS: atom_id res chain seq x y z
N MET A 1 -34.52 18.79 41.50
CA MET A 1 -34.46 18.09 40.19
C MET A 1 -34.41 16.59 40.46
N LYS A 2 -35.28 15.77 39.86
CA LYS A 2 -35.20 14.29 39.99
C LYS A 2 -34.30 13.74 38.88
N LYS A 3 -33.39 12.82 39.23
CA LYS A 3 -32.61 12.04 38.25
C LYS A 3 -33.36 10.73 37.94
N THR A 4 -33.58 10.42 36.68
CA THR A 4 -34.00 9.10 36.19
C THR A 4 -32.80 8.43 35.52
N LEU A 5 -32.39 7.26 36.00
CA LEU A 5 -31.59 6.34 35.20
C LEU A 5 -32.55 5.44 34.43
N LEU A 6 -32.31 5.24 33.14
CA LEU A 6 -32.78 4.05 32.43
C LEU A 6 -31.59 3.10 32.30
N ALA A 7 -31.77 1.86 32.75
CA ALA A 7 -30.93 0.74 32.37
C ALA A 7 -31.72 -0.09 31.36
N SER A 8 -31.17 -0.29 30.15
CA SER A 8 -31.74 -1.17 29.14
C SER A 8 -30.93 -2.46 29.12
N ALA A 9 -31.53 -3.56 29.56
CA ALA A 9 -30.90 -4.88 29.49
C ALA A 9 -30.90 -5.40 28.04
N ILE A 10 -29.81 -6.05 27.62
CA ILE A 10 -29.73 -6.75 26.34
C ILE A 10 -30.16 -8.20 26.58
N THR A 11 -31.36 -8.56 26.14
CA THR A 11 -31.82 -9.96 26.09
C THR A 11 -31.36 -10.60 24.78
N LEU A 12 -30.39 -11.50 24.83
CA LEU A 12 -30.14 -12.44 23.73
C LEU A 12 -31.26 -13.48 23.70
N SER A 13 -31.89 -13.66 22.55
CA SER A 13 -32.72 -14.83 22.25
C SER A 13 -32.19 -15.51 20.97
N VAL A 14 -31.88 -16.80 21.09
CA VAL A 14 -31.40 -17.63 19.97
C VAL A 14 -32.51 -18.60 19.60
N PHE A 15 -33.02 -18.47 18.38
CA PHE A 15 -33.59 -19.58 17.61
C PHE A 15 -33.32 -19.31 16.13
N GLY A 16 -32.69 -20.27 15.47
CA GLY A 16 -32.46 -20.23 14.02
C GLY A 16 -33.40 -21.18 13.29
N LEU A 17 -33.51 -21.00 11.98
CA LEU A 17 -33.93 -22.04 11.04
C LEU A 17 -33.24 -21.80 9.69
N THR A 18 -33.05 -22.88 8.93
CA THR A 18 -32.10 -22.96 7.82
C THR A 18 -32.72 -22.68 6.45
N SER A 19 -31.94 -22.07 5.55
CA SER A 19 -32.11 -22.28 4.10
C SER A 19 -30.73 -22.39 3.44
N ASN A 20 -30.58 -23.29 2.47
CA ASN A 20 -29.29 -23.65 1.89
C ASN A 20 -28.90 -22.72 0.74
N LEU A 21 -27.63 -22.30 0.72
CA LEU A 21 -26.97 -21.75 -0.47
C LEU A 21 -25.63 -22.48 -0.64
N SER A 22 -25.53 -23.30 -1.69
CA SER A 22 -24.31 -24.04 -2.02
C SER A 22 -23.35 -23.16 -2.82
N TYR A 23 -22.32 -22.65 -2.15
CA TYR A 23 -21.05 -22.31 -2.81
C TYR A 23 -20.12 -23.53 -2.75
N ALA A 24 -19.38 -23.76 -3.83
CA ALA A 24 -18.29 -24.74 -3.87
C ALA A 24 -17.01 -24.00 -4.24
N GLU A 25 -16.06 -23.96 -3.31
CA GLU A 25 -14.68 -23.54 -3.58
C GLU A 25 -13.83 -24.77 -3.91
N GLU A 26 -12.68 -24.53 -4.55
CA GLU A 26 -11.71 -25.57 -4.85
C GLU A 26 -11.06 -26.14 -3.58
N ASN A 27 -10.69 -27.42 -3.62
CA ASN A 27 -9.32 -27.78 -3.27
C ASN A 27 -8.87 -29.14 -3.83
N GLN A 28 -7.55 -29.33 -3.85
CA GLN A 28 -6.88 -30.51 -4.37
C GLN A 28 -6.86 -31.68 -3.36
N ALA A 29 -6.74 -32.91 -3.87
CA ALA A 29 -6.17 -34.03 -3.12
C ALA A 29 -5.36 -34.92 -4.07
N GLN A 30 -4.23 -35.43 -3.59
CA GLN A 30 -3.24 -36.18 -4.38
C GLN A 30 -3.41 -37.69 -4.21
N SER A 31 -2.79 -38.46 -5.12
CA SER A 31 -2.23 -39.78 -4.80
C SER A 31 -0.75 -39.80 -5.21
N THR A 32 0.06 -40.63 -4.55
CA THR A 32 1.51 -40.44 -4.38
C THR A 32 2.39 -41.41 -5.19
N PRO A 33 3.71 -41.13 -5.35
CA PRO A 33 4.61 -41.78 -6.33
C PRO A 33 5.46 -42.91 -5.70
N VAL A 34 6.70 -43.12 -6.21
CA VAL A 34 7.72 -44.16 -5.90
C VAL A 34 7.61 -45.35 -6.88
N GLU A 35 8.66 -45.82 -7.60
CA GLU A 35 10.09 -45.46 -7.68
C GLU A 35 10.70 -45.82 -9.05
N THR A 36 11.74 -45.12 -9.53
CA THR A 36 13.04 -45.72 -9.91
C THR A 36 14.09 -44.66 -10.30
N THR A 37 15.36 -45.02 -10.09
CA THR A 37 16.54 -44.15 -10.15
C THR A 37 17.16 -43.99 -11.55
N HIS A 38 17.84 -42.86 -11.77
CA HIS A 38 18.84 -42.69 -12.84
C HIS A 38 20.27 -42.78 -12.26
N SER A 39 21.21 -43.31 -13.05
CA SER A 39 22.65 -43.02 -12.93
C SER A 39 23.37 -43.32 -14.26
N GLU A 40 23.97 -42.28 -14.86
CA GLU A 40 25.20 -42.24 -15.69
C GLU A 40 25.46 -43.35 -16.75
N THR A 41 25.80 -43.03 -18.01
CA THR A 41 27.14 -42.50 -18.36
C THR A 41 27.27 -41.96 -19.81
N SER A 42 28.14 -40.94 -19.96
CA SER A 42 29.10 -40.72 -21.07
C SER A 42 28.69 -40.39 -22.54
N THR A 43 28.69 -39.08 -22.82
CA THR A 43 29.49 -38.37 -23.87
C THR A 43 29.42 -38.68 -25.40
N ASP A 44 29.12 -37.60 -26.14
CA ASP A 44 29.83 -37.05 -27.32
C ASP A 44 29.94 -37.80 -28.66
N LYS A 45 29.13 -37.34 -29.64
CA LYS A 45 29.56 -36.56 -30.85
C LYS A 45 28.39 -36.47 -31.87
N VAL A 46 28.23 -35.48 -32.76
CA VAL A 46 28.61 -34.06 -32.94
C VAL A 46 28.08 -33.67 -34.34
N GLU A 47 27.41 -32.52 -34.45
CA GLU A 47 27.16 -31.69 -35.66
C GLU A 47 26.28 -32.10 -36.88
N LYS A 48 25.36 -31.15 -37.20
CA LYS A 48 25.06 -30.47 -38.50
C LYS A 48 24.19 -31.11 -39.61
N ASN A 49 22.98 -30.53 -39.71
CA ASN A 49 22.46 -29.70 -40.82
C ASN A 49 22.17 -30.25 -42.25
N SER A 50 21.14 -29.60 -42.84
CA SER A 50 20.92 -29.32 -44.28
C SER A 50 20.58 -30.48 -45.25
N LEU A 51 19.29 -30.59 -45.58
CA LEU A 51 18.66 -30.15 -46.87
C LEU A 51 19.58 -29.92 -48.10
N PRO A 52 19.09 -30.08 -49.37
CA PRO A 52 17.82 -30.66 -49.84
C PRO A 52 17.88 -31.56 -51.12
N ALA A 53 16.72 -32.12 -51.46
CA ALA A 53 16.14 -32.47 -52.79
C ALA A 53 16.95 -32.58 -54.11
N LYS A 54 16.52 -33.59 -54.90
CA LYS A 54 16.12 -33.57 -56.35
C LYS A 54 17.01 -34.25 -57.44
N GLU A 55 16.35 -35.20 -58.14
CA GLU A 55 16.39 -35.55 -59.58
C GLU A 55 17.51 -36.39 -60.28
N THR A 56 17.01 -37.35 -61.09
CA THR A 56 17.54 -37.99 -62.33
C THR A 56 18.82 -38.88 -62.35
N GLU A 57 18.60 -40.20 -62.56
CA GLU A 57 19.01 -41.05 -63.72
C GLU A 57 20.43 -40.98 -64.38
N PRO A 58 20.88 -42.01 -65.17
CA PRO A 58 20.53 -43.45 -65.23
C PRO A 58 21.73 -44.43 -65.44
N SER A 59 21.46 -45.74 -65.59
CA SER A 59 22.34 -46.82 -66.16
C SER A 59 23.59 -47.24 -65.32
N THR A 60 24.25 -48.41 -65.48
CA THR A 60 24.41 -49.38 -66.61
C THR A 60 24.46 -50.88 -66.20
N GLU A 61 24.56 -51.74 -67.22
CA GLU A 61 24.77 -53.21 -67.28
C GLU A 61 26.04 -53.71 -66.53
N ALA A 62 26.35 -55.00 -66.29
CA ALA A 62 25.77 -56.34 -66.59
C ALA A 62 26.03 -57.26 -65.36
N ASN A 63 26.14 -58.60 -65.31
CA ASN A 63 26.05 -59.82 -66.16
C ASN A 63 25.91 -61.03 -65.15
N ALA A 64 25.69 -62.32 -65.41
CA ALA A 64 25.52 -63.25 -66.55
C ALA A 64 24.53 -64.37 -66.08
N ASN A 65 23.94 -65.30 -66.86
CA ASN A 65 24.35 -66.19 -67.96
C ASN A 65 25.33 -67.32 -67.54
N GLN A 66 25.11 -68.61 -67.84
CA GLN A 66 24.00 -69.33 -68.51
C GLN A 66 23.36 -70.33 -67.50
N THR A 67 22.39 -71.24 -67.76
CA THR A 67 21.72 -71.85 -68.95
C THR A 67 20.34 -72.37 -68.44
N THR A 68 19.38 -73.02 -69.14
CA THR A 68 19.23 -73.71 -70.44
C THR A 68 17.85 -73.39 -71.07
N ASN A 69 17.65 -73.76 -72.34
CA ASN A 69 16.38 -73.89 -73.08
C ASN A 69 16.49 -75.14 -74.01
N PRO A 70 15.51 -75.59 -74.85
CA PRO A 70 14.24 -74.96 -75.25
C PRO A 70 12.97 -75.85 -75.32
N ALA A 71 11.78 -75.23 -75.33
CA ALA A 71 10.65 -75.60 -76.20
C ALA A 71 9.64 -74.43 -76.34
N LYS A 72 9.02 -74.28 -77.52
CA LYS A 72 8.15 -73.14 -77.91
C LYS A 72 6.65 -73.35 -77.59
N LYS A 73 5.90 -72.24 -77.77
CA LYS A 73 4.42 -72.06 -77.91
C LYS A 73 3.71 -71.62 -76.62
N GLU A 74 2.72 -70.70 -76.67
CA GLU A 74 2.21 -69.87 -77.79
C GLU A 74 1.66 -68.53 -77.26
N GLU A 75 1.42 -67.55 -78.14
CA GLU A 75 0.79 -66.28 -77.75
C GLU A 75 -0.72 -66.47 -77.59
N ASP A 76 -1.21 -66.49 -76.35
CA ASP A 76 -2.65 -66.53 -76.07
C ASP A 76 -3.21 -65.11 -75.88
N LYS A 77 -4.42 -64.87 -76.42
CA LYS A 77 -5.14 -63.63 -76.14
C LYS A 77 -5.63 -63.67 -74.69
N ALA A 78 -5.43 -62.58 -73.96
CA ALA A 78 -5.99 -62.45 -72.60
C ALA A 78 -7.50 -62.74 -72.62
N PRO A 79 -8.01 -63.65 -71.76
CA PRO A 79 -9.41 -64.06 -71.80
C PRO A 79 -10.33 -62.91 -71.43
N GLU A 80 -11.51 -62.89 -72.02
CA GLU A 80 -12.57 -61.93 -71.70
C GLU A 80 -13.10 -62.23 -70.28
N VAL A 81 -12.55 -61.51 -69.29
CA VAL A 81 -12.89 -61.70 -67.87
C VAL A 81 -14.36 -61.39 -67.65
N GLN A 82 -15.14 -62.39 -67.26
CA GLN A 82 -16.55 -62.24 -66.90
C GLN A 82 -16.69 -61.34 -65.66
N LYS A 83 -17.09 -60.08 -65.87
CA LYS A 83 -17.33 -59.12 -64.79
C LYS A 83 -18.74 -59.28 -64.24
N ASP A 84 -18.82 -59.49 -62.93
CA ASP A 84 -20.08 -59.54 -62.17
C ASP A 84 -19.80 -59.00 -60.76
N GLY A 85 -20.69 -58.16 -60.23
CA GLY A 85 -20.47 -57.45 -58.96
C GLY A 85 -19.61 -56.18 -59.07
N TRP A 86 -19.01 -55.77 -57.96
CA TRP A 86 -18.23 -54.53 -57.83
C TRP A 86 -16.84 -54.64 -58.45
N VAL A 87 -16.46 -53.64 -59.26
CA VAL A 87 -15.18 -53.57 -59.96
C VAL A 87 -14.58 -52.16 -59.78
N PHE A 88 -13.30 -52.09 -59.43
CA PHE A 88 -12.52 -50.84 -59.34
C PHE A 88 -11.39 -50.85 -60.37
N GLU A 89 -11.49 -49.97 -61.36
CA GLU A 89 -10.59 -49.86 -62.50
C GLU A 89 -10.37 -48.37 -62.79
N GLU A 90 -9.21 -47.94 -63.27
CA GLU A 90 -8.97 -46.54 -63.71
C GLU A 90 -9.33 -45.46 -62.64
N ASN A 91 -9.23 -45.81 -61.36
CA ASN A 91 -9.65 -45.00 -60.20
C ASN A 91 -11.16 -44.68 -60.13
N ILE A 92 -12.00 -45.49 -60.79
CA ILE A 92 -13.47 -45.42 -60.75
C ILE A 92 -14.09 -46.76 -60.33
N TRP A 93 -15.20 -46.68 -59.58
CA TRP A 93 -16.03 -47.85 -59.27
C TRP A 93 -17.12 -48.04 -60.33
N ARG A 94 -17.30 -49.29 -60.75
CA ARG A 94 -18.43 -49.77 -61.55
C ARG A 94 -19.07 -50.98 -60.85
N PHE A 95 -20.31 -51.29 -61.19
CA PHE A 95 -20.95 -52.56 -60.83
C PHE A 95 -21.44 -53.22 -62.11
N TYR A 96 -21.14 -54.50 -62.27
CA TYR A 96 -21.50 -55.29 -63.45
C TYR A 96 -22.55 -56.35 -63.10
N GLU A 97 -23.47 -56.59 -64.03
CA GLU A 97 -24.38 -57.74 -64.01
C GLU A 97 -24.36 -58.40 -65.40
N ASN A 98 -24.06 -59.69 -65.46
CA ASN A 98 -23.93 -60.43 -66.74
C ASN A 98 -22.93 -59.76 -67.73
N ASN A 99 -21.77 -59.33 -67.24
CA ASN A 99 -20.73 -58.62 -68.00
C ASN A 99 -21.11 -57.23 -68.55
N ALA A 100 -22.31 -56.71 -68.26
CA ALA A 100 -22.74 -55.35 -68.63
C ALA A 100 -22.69 -54.40 -67.41
N PRO A 101 -22.21 -53.15 -67.56
CA PRO A 101 -22.19 -52.19 -66.46
C PRO A 101 -23.62 -51.71 -66.14
N VAL A 102 -23.95 -51.65 -64.86
CA VAL A 102 -25.22 -51.10 -64.36
C VAL A 102 -25.26 -49.59 -64.54
N LEU A 103 -26.44 -49.07 -64.90
CA LEU A 103 -26.71 -47.65 -65.15
C LEU A 103 -27.86 -47.17 -64.26
N ASN A 104 -27.85 -45.87 -63.93
CA ASN A 104 -28.82 -45.19 -63.07
C ASN A 104 -28.89 -45.77 -61.63
N TRP A 105 -30.05 -45.62 -60.97
CA TRP A 105 -30.28 -46.07 -59.59
C TRP A 105 -30.35 -47.60 -59.49
N LYS A 106 -29.48 -48.19 -58.67
CA LYS A 106 -29.48 -49.62 -58.33
C LYS A 106 -29.41 -49.82 -56.82
N LYS A 107 -30.20 -50.77 -56.31
CA LYS A 107 -30.13 -51.21 -54.92
C LYS A 107 -29.23 -52.44 -54.82
N ILE A 108 -28.13 -52.35 -54.08
CA ILE A 108 -27.10 -53.40 -53.93
C ILE A 108 -26.90 -53.64 -52.43
N HIS A 109 -27.04 -54.89 -51.99
CA HIS A 109 -26.93 -55.31 -50.58
C HIS A 109 -27.69 -54.38 -49.59
N GLY A 110 -28.91 -53.98 -49.97
CA GLY A 110 -29.80 -53.15 -49.14
C GLY A 110 -29.60 -51.63 -49.26
N LYS A 111 -28.51 -51.14 -49.85
CA LYS A 111 -28.25 -49.70 -50.05
C LYS A 111 -28.47 -49.27 -51.50
N TRP A 112 -28.83 -48.01 -51.72
CA TRP A 112 -28.92 -47.44 -53.07
C TRP A 112 -27.59 -46.82 -53.52
N TYR A 113 -27.32 -46.92 -54.83
CA TYR A 113 -26.18 -46.34 -55.53
C TYR A 113 -26.68 -45.77 -56.86
N TYR A 114 -26.04 -44.73 -57.39
CA TYR A 114 -26.33 -44.20 -58.74
C TYR A 114 -25.11 -44.31 -59.65
N PHE A 115 -25.30 -44.90 -60.83
CA PHE A 115 -24.31 -45.01 -61.88
C PHE A 115 -24.66 -44.07 -63.03
N ASN A 116 -23.68 -43.33 -63.53
CA ASN A 116 -23.89 -42.44 -64.68
C ASN A 116 -24.07 -43.25 -65.99
N LYS A 117 -24.33 -42.56 -67.11
CA LYS A 117 -24.48 -43.15 -68.45
C LYS A 117 -23.27 -43.97 -68.95
N ASP A 118 -22.09 -43.80 -68.35
CA ASP A 118 -20.83 -44.45 -68.69
C ASP A 118 -20.46 -45.56 -67.66
N GLY A 119 -21.43 -45.96 -66.83
CA GLY A 119 -21.31 -47.01 -65.80
C GLY A 119 -20.58 -46.59 -64.52
N ILE A 120 -20.24 -45.31 -64.37
CA ILE A 120 -19.41 -44.81 -63.26
C ILE A 120 -20.30 -44.53 -62.04
N MET A 121 -19.96 -45.13 -60.89
CA MET A 121 -20.62 -44.87 -59.61
C MET A 121 -20.33 -43.45 -59.10
N LEU A 122 -21.37 -42.63 -58.93
CA LEU A 122 -21.24 -41.33 -58.30
C LEU A 122 -20.99 -41.47 -56.79
N ASN A 123 -20.11 -40.62 -56.25
CA ASN A 123 -19.68 -40.60 -54.85
C ASN A 123 -19.28 -39.17 -54.42
N ASP A 124 -19.25 -38.92 -53.11
CA ASP A 124 -19.01 -37.61 -52.46
C ASP A 124 -19.73 -36.42 -53.13
N THR A 125 -20.98 -36.64 -53.53
CA THR A 125 -21.77 -35.72 -54.35
C THR A 125 -23.26 -35.80 -54.04
N ILE A 126 -24.02 -34.84 -54.57
CA ILE A 126 -25.48 -34.83 -54.52
C ILE A 126 -25.99 -35.02 -55.95
N PHE A 127 -26.84 -36.03 -56.16
CA PHE A 127 -27.47 -36.29 -57.46
C PHE A 127 -28.98 -36.42 -57.28
N ASP A 128 -29.78 -35.67 -58.06
CA ASP A 128 -31.23 -35.55 -57.88
C ASP A 128 -31.64 -35.33 -56.41
N GLY A 129 -30.95 -34.44 -55.69
CA GLY A 129 -31.25 -34.18 -54.28
C GLY A 129 -31.04 -35.36 -53.33
N TYR A 130 -30.33 -36.42 -53.74
CA TYR A 130 -29.89 -37.52 -52.88
C TYR A 130 -28.39 -37.41 -52.60
N ILE A 131 -27.98 -37.60 -51.35
CA ILE A 131 -26.57 -37.58 -50.94
C ILE A 131 -25.94 -38.95 -51.22
N LEU A 132 -24.88 -38.98 -52.02
CA LEU A 132 -24.04 -40.15 -52.26
C LEU A 132 -22.72 -39.96 -51.52
N THR A 133 -22.43 -40.84 -50.56
CA THR A 133 -21.21 -40.80 -49.74
C THR A 133 -19.95 -41.14 -50.55
N SER A 134 -18.77 -41.04 -49.94
CA SER A 134 -17.50 -41.54 -50.51
C SER A 134 -17.54 -43.02 -50.92
N SER A 135 -18.37 -43.82 -50.26
CA SER A 135 -18.65 -45.22 -50.63
C SER A 135 -19.61 -45.38 -51.82
N GLY A 136 -20.10 -44.28 -52.39
CA GLY A 136 -21.19 -44.22 -53.38
C GLY A 136 -22.58 -44.56 -52.83
N ALA A 137 -22.66 -45.11 -51.61
CA ALA A 137 -23.93 -45.43 -50.99
C ALA A 137 -24.72 -44.15 -50.65
N MET A 138 -26.00 -44.19 -50.98
CA MET A 138 -26.99 -43.17 -50.65
C MET A 138 -27.21 -43.05 -49.14
N VAL A 139 -27.42 -41.83 -48.64
CA VAL A 139 -27.89 -41.58 -47.27
C VAL A 139 -29.41 -41.78 -47.22
N ASP A 140 -29.87 -42.82 -46.53
CA ASP A 140 -31.32 -43.14 -46.43
C ASP A 140 -32.10 -42.09 -45.61
N SER A 141 -31.50 -41.53 -44.55
CA SER A 141 -31.99 -40.35 -43.81
C SER A 141 -30.92 -39.81 -42.85
N GLY A 142 -31.11 -38.60 -42.33
CA GLY A 142 -30.28 -37.99 -41.29
C GLY A 142 -29.23 -37.00 -41.78
N TRP A 143 -28.34 -36.60 -40.86
CA TRP A 143 -27.24 -35.68 -41.13
C TRP A 143 -26.13 -36.33 -41.95
N SER A 144 -25.58 -35.59 -42.92
CA SER A 144 -24.36 -35.95 -43.64
C SER A 144 -23.53 -34.71 -43.97
N LYS A 145 -22.23 -34.89 -44.14
CA LYS A 145 -21.25 -33.82 -44.36
C LYS A 145 -20.46 -34.09 -45.64
N LEU A 146 -20.50 -33.16 -46.60
CA LEU A 146 -19.74 -33.20 -47.85
C LEU A 146 -18.93 -31.91 -47.98
N GLN A 147 -17.63 -31.99 -48.29
CA GLN A 147 -16.77 -30.83 -48.58
C GLN A 147 -16.93 -29.69 -47.54
N ASP A 148 -16.82 -30.06 -46.27
CA ASP A 148 -17.05 -29.25 -45.07
C ASP A 148 -18.45 -28.64 -44.85
N LYS A 149 -19.40 -28.86 -45.77
CA LYS A 149 -20.80 -28.43 -45.68
C LYS A 149 -21.69 -29.52 -45.08
N TRP A 150 -22.67 -29.12 -44.26
CA TRP A 150 -23.66 -30.03 -43.69
C TRP A 150 -24.97 -30.02 -44.47
N TYR A 151 -25.57 -31.20 -44.59
CA TYR A 151 -26.82 -31.49 -45.28
C TYR A 151 -27.67 -32.42 -44.41
N TYR A 152 -29.00 -32.39 -44.59
CA TYR A 152 -29.92 -33.31 -43.91
C TYR A 152 -30.87 -33.98 -44.90
N ALA A 153 -30.82 -35.31 -44.96
CA ALA A 153 -31.74 -36.14 -45.72
C ALA A 153 -32.98 -36.47 -44.88
N ASN A 154 -34.17 -36.32 -45.48
CA ASN A 154 -35.43 -36.72 -44.84
C ASN A 154 -35.61 -38.25 -44.85
N ALA A 155 -36.74 -38.75 -44.33
CA ALA A 155 -37.05 -40.18 -44.25
C ALA A 155 -37.18 -40.92 -45.61
N TYR A 156 -37.04 -40.20 -46.73
CA TYR A 156 -37.05 -40.72 -48.10
C TYR A 156 -35.71 -40.49 -48.83
N GLY A 157 -34.63 -40.14 -48.12
CA GLY A 157 -33.29 -39.88 -48.67
C GLY A 157 -33.10 -38.53 -49.38
N LYS A 158 -34.18 -37.78 -49.66
CA LYS A 158 -34.10 -36.46 -50.30
C LYS A 158 -33.64 -35.39 -49.30
N ILE A 159 -32.74 -34.50 -49.72
CA ILE A 159 -32.23 -33.41 -48.89
C ILE A 159 -33.28 -32.31 -48.61
N SER A 160 -33.10 -31.61 -47.49
CA SER A 160 -33.79 -30.36 -47.18
C SER A 160 -33.19 -29.18 -47.94
N GLN A 161 -34.01 -28.37 -48.61
CA GLN A 161 -33.60 -27.17 -49.37
C GLN A 161 -34.62 -26.03 -49.16
N GLN A 162 -34.14 -24.79 -49.14
CA GLN A 162 -34.89 -23.53 -48.99
C GLN A 162 -35.87 -23.46 -47.81
N LYS A 163 -35.63 -24.23 -46.74
CA LYS A 163 -36.59 -24.38 -45.62
C LYS A 163 -35.93 -24.48 -44.24
N TRP A 164 -36.74 -24.13 -43.24
CA TRP A 164 -36.51 -24.54 -41.86
C TRP A 164 -36.92 -26.01 -41.66
N GLU A 165 -36.07 -26.80 -41.03
CA GLU A 165 -36.36 -28.18 -40.59
C GLU A 165 -36.18 -28.29 -39.07
N LYS A 166 -37.09 -28.98 -38.38
CA LYS A 166 -36.98 -29.21 -36.93
C LYS A 166 -36.43 -30.61 -36.66
N ILE A 167 -35.14 -30.68 -36.33
CA ILE A 167 -34.37 -31.92 -36.21
C ILE A 167 -33.99 -32.11 -34.74
N GLY A 168 -34.39 -33.23 -34.13
CA GLY A 168 -34.14 -33.49 -32.70
C GLY A 168 -34.79 -32.48 -31.74
N GLY A 169 -35.80 -31.73 -32.19
CA GLY A 169 -36.41 -30.64 -31.43
C GLY A 169 -35.78 -29.26 -31.63
N VAL A 170 -34.68 -29.15 -32.38
CA VAL A 170 -33.95 -27.91 -32.68
C VAL A 170 -34.21 -27.48 -34.13
N TRP A 171 -34.28 -26.17 -34.40
CA TRP A 171 -34.48 -25.64 -35.75
C TRP A 171 -33.16 -25.39 -36.48
N TYR A 172 -33.13 -25.76 -37.76
CA TYR A 172 -32.01 -25.55 -38.70
C TYR A 172 -32.57 -25.01 -40.03
N TYR A 173 -31.85 -24.11 -40.71
CA TYR A 173 -32.23 -23.65 -42.05
C TYR A 173 -31.28 -24.18 -43.12
N PHE A 174 -31.83 -24.63 -44.24
CA PHE A 174 -31.09 -25.12 -45.40
C PHE A 174 -31.34 -24.22 -46.61
N ASP A 175 -30.27 -23.83 -47.30
CA ASP A 175 -30.32 -22.91 -48.45
C ASP A 175 -30.82 -23.58 -49.75
N GLN A 176 -30.66 -22.89 -50.88
CA GLN A 176 -31.07 -23.40 -52.20
C GLN A 176 -30.34 -24.68 -52.63
N ASP A 177 -29.08 -24.83 -52.24
CA ASP A 177 -28.22 -25.96 -52.58
C ASP A 177 -28.34 -27.08 -51.54
N GLY A 178 -29.14 -26.85 -50.48
CA GLY A 178 -29.38 -27.75 -49.36
C GLY A 178 -28.33 -27.67 -48.26
N ILE A 179 -27.49 -26.62 -48.27
CA ILE A 179 -26.44 -26.41 -47.29
C ILE A 179 -27.07 -25.83 -46.02
N MET A 180 -26.78 -26.43 -44.87
CA MET A 180 -27.15 -25.92 -43.56
C MET A 180 -26.44 -24.58 -43.29
N LEU A 181 -27.20 -23.52 -43.01
CA LEU A 181 -26.63 -22.26 -42.55
C LEU A 181 -26.03 -22.40 -41.15
N SER A 182 -24.94 -21.68 -40.87
CA SER A 182 -24.27 -21.65 -39.55
C SER A 182 -23.57 -20.30 -39.33
N ASN A 183 -23.36 -19.93 -38.07
CA ASN A 183 -22.72 -18.67 -37.64
C ASN A 183 -23.24 -17.43 -38.39
N THR A 184 -24.56 -17.22 -38.42
CA THR A 184 -25.18 -16.15 -39.21
C THR A 184 -26.52 -15.68 -38.64
N ILE A 185 -27.08 -14.62 -39.21
CA ILE A 185 -28.44 -14.13 -38.93
C ILE A 185 -29.26 -14.18 -40.22
N PHE A 186 -30.27 -15.05 -40.26
CA PHE A 186 -31.12 -15.26 -41.44
C PHE A 186 -32.59 -14.95 -41.12
N ASP A 187 -33.26 -14.11 -41.92
CA ASP A 187 -34.61 -13.55 -41.64
C ASP A 187 -34.78 -12.99 -40.19
N GLY A 188 -33.69 -12.47 -39.64
CA GLY A 188 -33.63 -11.98 -38.26
C GLY A 188 -33.57 -13.08 -37.18
N TYR A 189 -33.53 -14.37 -37.54
CA TYR A 189 -33.25 -15.47 -36.63
C TYR A 189 -31.74 -15.68 -36.47
N LEU A 190 -31.29 -15.93 -35.23
CA LEU A 190 -29.87 -16.06 -34.89
C LEU A 190 -29.45 -17.54 -34.97
N ILE A 191 -28.56 -17.86 -35.89
CA ILE A 191 -28.09 -19.23 -36.17
C ILE A 191 -26.66 -19.41 -35.66
N THR A 192 -26.49 -20.34 -34.72
CA THR A 192 -25.21 -20.64 -34.06
C THR A 192 -24.21 -21.37 -34.95
N ASN A 193 -22.98 -21.57 -34.46
CA ASN A 193 -21.89 -22.23 -35.20
C ASN A 193 -22.19 -23.71 -35.53
N SER A 194 -23.13 -24.35 -34.84
CA SER A 194 -23.61 -25.71 -35.14
C SER A 194 -24.79 -25.73 -36.12
N GLY A 195 -25.21 -24.58 -36.64
CA GLY A 195 -26.42 -24.41 -37.46
C GLY A 195 -27.74 -24.45 -36.69
N ALA A 196 -27.71 -24.72 -35.38
CA ALA A 196 -28.87 -24.63 -34.53
C ALA A 196 -29.31 -23.16 -34.39
N MET A 197 -30.60 -22.88 -34.57
CA MET A 197 -31.22 -21.63 -34.16
C MET A 197 -31.10 -21.47 -32.64
N ALA A 198 -30.62 -20.32 -32.18
CA ALA A 198 -30.56 -19.98 -30.77
C ALA A 198 -31.95 -19.59 -30.24
N GLU A 199 -32.30 -19.97 -29.02
CA GLU A 199 -33.52 -19.56 -28.32
C GLU A 199 -33.17 -19.16 -26.87
N ASN A 200 -33.57 -17.97 -26.42
CA ASN A 200 -33.22 -17.41 -25.09
C ASN A 200 -31.72 -17.44 -24.75
N ALA A 201 -30.85 -17.25 -25.74
CA ALA A 201 -29.42 -17.52 -25.62
C ALA A 201 -28.54 -16.38 -26.15
N TRP A 202 -27.42 -16.16 -25.45
CA TRP A 202 -26.30 -15.36 -25.93
C TRP A 202 -25.48 -16.16 -26.95
N VAL A 203 -25.16 -15.55 -28.09
CA VAL A 203 -24.31 -16.14 -29.13
C VAL A 203 -23.18 -15.17 -29.44
N LYS A 204 -21.95 -15.70 -29.55
CA LYS A 204 -20.77 -14.90 -29.93
C LYS A 204 -20.36 -15.23 -31.35
N GLN A 205 -20.39 -14.24 -32.23
CA GLN A 205 -20.04 -14.36 -33.66
C GLN A 205 -18.99 -13.29 -33.97
N ASP A 206 -17.88 -13.67 -34.60
CA ASP A 206 -16.80 -12.77 -35.03
C ASP A 206 -16.34 -11.76 -33.96
N GLY A 207 -16.20 -12.26 -32.73
CA GLY A 207 -15.80 -11.49 -31.54
C GLY A 207 -16.94 -10.73 -30.84
N GLN A 208 -18.06 -10.52 -31.52
CA GLN A 208 -19.21 -9.71 -31.11
C GLN A 208 -20.30 -10.57 -30.44
N TRP A 209 -21.12 -9.97 -29.58
CA TRP A 209 -22.19 -10.66 -28.86
C TRP A 209 -23.57 -10.27 -29.38
N TYR A 210 -24.43 -11.27 -29.52
CA TYR A 210 -25.83 -11.18 -29.94
C TYR A 210 -26.70 -11.95 -28.94
N TYR A 211 -28.00 -11.65 -28.87
CA TYR A 211 -28.95 -12.41 -28.05
C TYR A 211 -30.20 -12.77 -28.85
N ALA A 212 -30.60 -14.03 -28.78
CA ALA A 212 -31.86 -14.53 -29.33
C ALA A 212 -32.97 -14.54 -28.28
N LEU A 213 -34.13 -14.01 -28.64
CA LEU A 213 -35.36 -14.13 -27.85
C LEU A 213 -35.87 -15.59 -27.83
N ALA A 214 -36.92 -15.86 -27.05
CA ALA A 214 -37.63 -17.14 -27.04
C ALA A 214 -38.21 -17.55 -28.42
N SER A 215 -38.37 -16.58 -29.33
CA SER A 215 -38.79 -16.79 -30.71
C SER A 215 -37.64 -17.03 -31.69
N GLY A 216 -36.40 -17.12 -31.20
CA GLY A 216 -35.17 -17.22 -31.99
C GLY A 216 -34.74 -15.95 -32.72
N LYS A 217 -35.58 -14.89 -32.73
CA LYS A 217 -35.23 -13.61 -33.35
C LYS A 217 -34.21 -12.83 -32.53
N VAL A 218 -33.23 -12.25 -33.21
CA VAL A 218 -32.17 -11.41 -32.63
C VAL A 218 -32.71 -10.04 -32.21
N ILE A 219 -32.16 -9.50 -31.13
CA ILE A 219 -32.50 -8.15 -30.65
C ILE A 219 -31.73 -7.10 -31.46
N LYS A 220 -32.41 -6.00 -31.86
CA LYS A 220 -31.83 -4.85 -32.58
C LYS A 220 -32.42 -3.52 -32.10
N ASN A 221 -31.63 -2.44 -32.17
CA ASN A 221 -31.99 -1.03 -31.89
C ASN A 221 -32.64 -0.74 -30.52
N LYS A 222 -32.49 -1.59 -29.50
CA LYS A 222 -33.17 -1.40 -28.20
C LYS A 222 -32.36 -1.83 -26.99
N TRP A 223 -32.81 -1.33 -25.84
CA TRP A 223 -32.49 -1.91 -24.54
C TRP A 223 -33.30 -3.19 -24.32
N GLU A 224 -32.68 -4.20 -23.69
CA GLU A 224 -33.36 -5.40 -23.19
C GLU A 224 -32.85 -5.74 -21.78
N LYS A 225 -33.71 -6.30 -20.92
CA LYS A 225 -33.33 -6.75 -19.59
C LYS A 225 -33.16 -8.27 -19.54
N ILE A 226 -31.91 -8.73 -19.56
CA ILE A 226 -31.52 -10.14 -19.67
C ILE A 226 -30.84 -10.56 -18.36
N GLY A 227 -31.29 -11.67 -17.75
CA GLY A 227 -30.70 -12.15 -16.48
C GLY A 227 -30.72 -11.13 -15.33
N GLY A 228 -31.66 -10.18 -15.35
CA GLY A 228 -31.74 -9.09 -14.36
C GLY A 228 -30.90 -7.84 -14.66
N SER A 229 -30.02 -7.86 -15.66
CA SER A 229 -29.21 -6.70 -16.08
C SER A 229 -29.72 -6.08 -17.39
N TRP A 230 -29.51 -4.78 -17.59
CA TRP A 230 -29.84 -4.10 -18.84
C TRP A 230 -28.68 -4.16 -19.85
N TYR A 231 -28.99 -4.39 -21.12
CA TYR A 231 -28.06 -4.40 -22.25
C TYR A 231 -28.65 -3.59 -23.41
N TYR A 232 -27.81 -2.95 -24.23
CA TYR A 232 -28.25 -2.28 -25.46
C TYR A 232 -27.67 -2.98 -26.69
N PHE A 233 -28.52 -3.19 -27.70
CA PHE A 233 -28.15 -3.78 -28.99
C PHE A 233 -28.37 -2.77 -30.11
N ASP A 234 -27.41 -2.66 -31.02
CA ASP A 234 -27.41 -1.69 -32.11
C ASP A 234 -28.29 -2.09 -33.32
N LYS A 235 -28.13 -1.40 -34.45
CA LYS A 235 -28.89 -1.64 -35.69
C LYS A 235 -28.64 -2.99 -36.34
N ASP A 236 -27.49 -3.60 -36.12
CA ASP A 236 -27.12 -4.89 -36.70
C ASP A 236 -27.41 -6.03 -35.72
N GLY A 237 -27.57 -5.70 -34.43
CA GLY A 237 -27.90 -6.59 -33.33
C GLY A 237 -26.72 -6.83 -32.38
N ILE A 238 -25.67 -6.03 -32.50
CA ILE A 238 -24.44 -6.15 -31.73
C ILE A 238 -24.67 -5.53 -30.35
N MET A 239 -24.39 -6.30 -29.31
CA MET A 239 -24.43 -5.84 -27.93
C MET A 239 -23.28 -4.85 -27.65
N LEU A 240 -23.62 -3.63 -27.25
CA LEU A 240 -22.61 -2.64 -26.86
C LEU A 240 -21.96 -3.02 -25.52
N SER A 241 -20.64 -2.78 -25.40
CA SER A 241 -19.86 -3.01 -24.17
C SER A 241 -18.68 -2.04 -24.09
N LYS A 242 -18.06 -1.91 -22.91
CA LYS A 242 -16.94 -0.99 -22.64
C LYS A 242 -17.20 0.44 -23.16
N THR A 243 -18.37 1.01 -22.91
CA THR A 243 -18.74 2.32 -23.48
C THR A 243 -19.73 3.10 -22.63
N ILE A 244 -19.91 4.38 -22.94
CA ILE A 244 -20.99 5.23 -22.40
C ILE A 244 -22.01 5.45 -23.51
N PHE A 245 -23.20 4.85 -23.40
CA PHE A 245 -24.27 4.98 -24.40
C PHE A 245 -25.47 5.73 -23.83
N ASN A 246 -25.89 6.83 -24.47
CA ASN A 246 -26.94 7.76 -24.01
C ASN A 246 -26.78 8.21 -22.52
N GLY A 247 -25.52 8.26 -22.07
CA GLY A 247 -25.11 8.62 -20.72
C GLY A 247 -25.22 7.50 -19.67
N TYR A 248 -25.41 6.25 -20.08
CA TYR A 248 -25.35 5.05 -19.23
C TYR A 248 -24.02 4.32 -19.43
N LEU A 249 -23.41 3.85 -18.33
CA LEU A 249 -22.15 3.10 -18.35
C LEU A 249 -22.40 1.62 -18.66
N LEU A 250 -21.84 1.13 -19.77
CA LEU A 250 -21.84 -0.29 -20.14
C LEU A 250 -20.48 -0.92 -19.82
N SER A 251 -20.51 -1.96 -18.99
CA SER A 251 -19.33 -2.68 -18.50
C SER A 251 -18.69 -3.57 -19.59
N ASN A 252 -17.63 -4.31 -19.22
CA ASN A 252 -16.95 -5.25 -20.12
C ASN A 252 -17.86 -6.39 -20.62
N SER A 253 -18.89 -6.77 -19.87
CA SER A 253 -19.89 -7.77 -20.29
C SER A 253 -21.04 -7.16 -21.11
N GLY A 254 -21.03 -5.85 -21.35
CA GLY A 254 -22.15 -5.12 -21.95
C GLY A 254 -23.32 -4.83 -21.00
N ALA A 255 -23.32 -5.43 -19.81
CA ALA A 255 -24.28 -5.09 -18.76
C ALA A 255 -24.11 -3.64 -18.35
N MET A 256 -25.23 -2.90 -18.27
CA MET A 256 -25.29 -1.59 -17.64
C MET A 256 -24.85 -1.70 -16.18
N ALA A 257 -23.82 -0.95 -15.80
CA ALA A 257 -23.31 -0.95 -14.45
C ALA A 257 -24.28 -0.20 -13.52
N GLU A 258 -24.61 -0.77 -12.37
CA GLU A 258 -25.37 -0.10 -11.31
C GLU A 258 -24.55 -0.14 -10.01
N ARG A 259 -24.38 1.00 -9.33
CA ARG A 259 -23.63 1.14 -8.06
C ARG A 259 -22.21 0.54 -8.07
N SER A 260 -21.54 0.54 -9.22
CA SER A 260 -20.33 -0.24 -9.48
C SER A 260 -19.29 0.50 -10.32
N TRP A 261 -18.03 0.04 -10.22
CA TRP A 261 -16.90 0.59 -10.96
C TRP A 261 -16.86 0.10 -12.41
N VAL A 262 -16.49 0.99 -13.34
CA VAL A 262 -16.28 0.68 -14.75
C VAL A 262 -14.97 1.29 -15.22
N TYR A 263 -14.15 0.51 -15.92
CA TYR A 263 -12.86 0.94 -16.48
C TYR A 263 -12.98 1.10 -17.99
N LEU A 264 -12.75 2.31 -18.50
CA LEU A 264 -12.86 2.68 -19.91
C LEU A 264 -11.63 3.49 -20.32
N GLU A 265 -10.94 3.13 -21.40
CA GLU A 265 -9.85 3.93 -22.00
C GLU A 265 -8.79 4.44 -20.99
N GLY A 266 -8.35 3.56 -20.08
CA GLY A 266 -7.36 3.92 -19.05
C GLY A 266 -7.93 4.60 -17.79
N LYS A 267 -9.21 4.98 -17.80
CA LYS A 267 -9.88 5.80 -16.78
C LYS A 267 -10.90 4.99 -15.98
N TRP A 268 -11.07 5.33 -14.71
CA TRP A 268 -12.13 4.76 -13.86
C TRP A 268 -13.34 5.70 -13.78
N TYR A 269 -14.53 5.10 -13.83
CA TYR A 269 -15.83 5.70 -13.64
C TYR A 269 -16.58 4.91 -12.57
N PHE A 270 -17.48 5.56 -11.83
CA PHE A 270 -18.41 4.87 -10.93
C PHE A 270 -19.85 5.13 -11.36
N ALA A 271 -20.61 4.06 -11.56
CA ALA A 271 -22.02 4.13 -11.93
C ALA A 271 -22.91 4.33 -10.70
N GLN A 272 -23.83 5.28 -10.79
CA GLN A 272 -24.88 5.49 -9.78
C GLN A 272 -25.94 4.38 -9.88
N THR A 273 -26.93 4.37 -8.97
CA THR A 273 -28.06 3.42 -9.04
C THR A 273 -28.91 3.60 -10.32
N SER A 274 -28.79 4.74 -11.01
CA SER A 274 -29.43 5.03 -12.30
C SER A 274 -28.62 4.57 -13.52
N GLY A 275 -27.48 3.90 -13.33
CA GLY A 275 -26.56 3.49 -14.39
C GLY A 275 -25.77 4.62 -15.06
N ARG A 276 -26.01 5.88 -14.66
CA ARG A 276 -25.27 7.06 -15.11
C ARG A 276 -23.98 7.23 -14.31
N PRO A 277 -22.90 7.80 -14.88
CA PRO A 277 -21.68 8.10 -14.14
C PRO A 277 -21.96 9.07 -12.97
N THR A 278 -21.16 8.95 -11.91
CA THR A 278 -21.00 10.02 -10.92
C THR A 278 -20.15 11.15 -11.53
N GLN A 279 -20.59 12.40 -11.41
CA GLN A 279 -19.95 13.59 -11.99
C GLN A 279 -19.92 14.74 -10.98
N GLU A 280 -18.86 15.56 -11.04
CA GLU A 280 -18.64 16.81 -10.28
C GLU A 280 -18.75 16.73 -8.74
N LYS A 281 -18.71 15.53 -8.14
CA LYS A 281 -18.89 15.33 -6.69
C LYS A 281 -17.88 14.37 -6.07
N TRP A 282 -17.80 14.47 -4.75
CA TRP A 282 -17.32 13.40 -3.88
C TRP A 282 -18.39 12.30 -3.75
N GLU A 283 -17.97 11.04 -3.80
CA GLU A 283 -18.83 9.86 -3.61
C GLU A 283 -18.12 8.88 -2.68
N LYS A 284 -18.87 8.25 -1.77
CA LYS A 284 -18.31 7.29 -0.81
C LYS A 284 -18.60 5.87 -1.27
N VAL A 285 -17.56 5.15 -1.66
CA VAL A 285 -17.65 3.77 -2.14
C VAL A 285 -17.03 2.84 -1.10
N GLY A 286 -17.88 2.12 -0.37
CA GLY A 286 -17.49 1.35 0.80
C GLY A 286 -17.01 2.24 1.95
N SER A 287 -15.81 1.99 2.45
CA SER A 287 -15.16 2.81 3.49
C SER A 287 -14.62 4.14 2.97
N SER A 288 -14.25 4.22 1.69
CA SER A 288 -13.38 5.27 1.14
C SER A 288 -14.13 6.32 0.33
N TRP A 289 -13.60 7.55 0.35
CA TRP A 289 -14.08 8.66 -0.49
C TRP A 289 -13.28 8.74 -1.79
N TYR A 290 -13.97 9.09 -2.86
CA TYR A 290 -13.43 9.30 -4.21
C TYR A 290 -14.02 10.59 -4.78
N TYR A 291 -13.27 11.31 -5.62
CA TYR A 291 -13.77 12.50 -6.32
C TYR A 291 -13.84 12.24 -7.83
N PHE A 292 -14.89 12.77 -8.47
CA PHE A 292 -15.11 12.61 -9.91
C PHE A 292 -15.29 13.98 -10.57
N ASN A 293 -14.68 14.16 -11.73
CA ASN A 293 -14.75 15.41 -12.49
C ASN A 293 -16.07 15.52 -13.31
N LYS A 294 -16.17 16.53 -14.18
CA LYS A 294 -17.36 16.77 -15.01
C LYS A 294 -17.60 15.70 -16.09
N GLU A 295 -16.56 15.10 -16.64
CA GLU A 295 -16.68 13.92 -17.52
C GLU A 295 -17.05 12.64 -16.76
N GLY A 296 -17.00 12.66 -15.43
CA GLY A 296 -17.24 11.51 -14.55
C GLY A 296 -16.03 10.60 -14.35
N ILE A 297 -14.84 11.11 -14.69
CA ILE A 297 -13.56 10.43 -14.49
C ILE A 297 -13.14 10.60 -13.02
N MET A 298 -12.77 9.48 -12.40
CA MET A 298 -12.21 9.44 -11.04
C MET A 298 -10.85 10.14 -10.98
N ALA A 299 -10.68 11.06 -10.02
CA ALA A 299 -9.40 11.70 -9.74
C ALA A 299 -8.46 10.76 -8.96
N ASN A 300 -7.20 10.66 -9.37
CA ASN A 300 -6.13 9.94 -8.67
C ASN A 300 -4.78 10.68 -8.78
N ASN A 301 -3.85 10.34 -7.87
CA ASN A 301 -2.50 10.93 -7.74
C ASN A 301 -2.45 12.48 -7.71
N GLN A 302 -3.47 13.14 -7.15
CA GLN A 302 -3.61 14.59 -7.20
C GLN A 302 -4.37 15.17 -6.00
N TRP A 303 -4.26 16.49 -5.83
CA TRP A 303 -5.01 17.25 -4.83
C TRP A 303 -6.37 17.71 -5.38
N ILE A 304 -7.41 17.61 -4.55
CA ILE A 304 -8.71 18.27 -4.74
C ILE A 304 -8.93 19.13 -3.50
N GLY A 305 -8.63 20.43 -3.60
CA GLY A 305 -8.57 21.31 -2.43
C GLY A 305 -7.53 20.84 -1.41
N SER A 306 -7.94 20.68 -0.15
CA SER A 306 -7.05 20.21 0.94
C SER A 306 -6.89 18.69 1.04
N TYR A 307 -7.46 17.91 0.11
CA TYR A 307 -7.53 16.45 0.15
C TYR A 307 -6.65 15.84 -0.95
N TYR A 308 -5.89 14.77 -0.64
CA TYR A 308 -5.11 14.04 -1.64
C TYR A 308 -5.79 12.73 -2.03
N LEU A 309 -5.88 12.47 -3.34
CA LEU A 309 -6.43 11.24 -3.92
C LEU A 309 -5.25 10.34 -4.31
N LYS A 310 -5.16 9.15 -3.73
CA LYS A 310 -4.04 8.21 -3.93
C LYS A 310 -4.09 7.58 -5.32
N ALA A 311 -3.12 6.71 -5.65
CA ALA A 311 -3.06 6.04 -6.97
C ALA A 311 -4.33 5.25 -7.34
N SER A 312 -4.99 4.66 -6.33
CA SER A 312 -6.29 3.98 -6.44
C SER A 312 -7.50 4.93 -6.53
N GLY A 313 -7.29 6.24 -6.50
CA GLY A 313 -8.33 7.27 -6.40
C GLY A 313 -8.97 7.39 -5.01
N ALA A 314 -8.63 6.53 -4.05
CA ALA A 314 -9.12 6.66 -2.69
C ALA A 314 -8.46 7.86 -2.00
N MET A 315 -9.24 8.70 -1.35
CA MET A 315 -8.77 9.79 -0.49
C MET A 315 -7.84 9.25 0.61
N ALA A 316 -6.75 9.97 0.86
CA ALA A 316 -5.83 9.68 1.96
C ALA A 316 -6.38 10.17 3.32
N GLU A 317 -6.25 9.39 4.39
CA GLU A 317 -6.67 9.75 5.75
C GLU A 317 -5.74 9.10 6.80
N LYS A 318 -5.30 9.87 7.81
CA LYS A 318 -4.41 9.43 8.92
C LYS A 318 -3.08 8.84 8.42
N GLU A 319 -2.56 9.35 7.32
CA GLU A 319 -1.36 8.82 6.66
C GLU A 319 -0.45 9.92 6.11
N TRP A 320 0.83 9.59 5.95
CA TRP A 320 1.82 10.43 5.30
C TRP A 320 1.83 10.16 3.78
N ILE A 321 1.81 11.22 2.98
CA ILE A 321 1.91 11.19 1.52
C ILE A 321 3.11 12.02 1.08
N PHE A 322 3.92 11.47 0.19
CA PHE A 322 4.97 12.21 -0.50
C PHE A 322 4.47 12.65 -1.88
N ASP A 323 4.36 13.95 -2.10
CA ASP A 323 4.04 14.48 -3.43
C ASP A 323 5.32 14.88 -4.15
N LYS A 324 5.56 14.22 -5.29
CA LYS A 324 6.72 14.45 -6.15
C LYS A 324 6.72 15.86 -6.76
N ASN A 325 5.54 16.44 -7.03
CA ASN A 325 5.42 17.77 -7.62
C ASN A 325 5.94 18.88 -6.68
N TYR A 326 5.80 18.65 -5.36
CA TYR A 326 6.27 19.56 -4.31
C TYR A 326 7.58 19.09 -3.64
N ASN A 327 8.12 17.93 -4.04
CA ASN A 327 9.29 17.27 -3.43
C ASN A 327 9.24 17.24 -1.88
N SER A 328 8.06 16.97 -1.34
CA SER A 328 7.78 17.11 0.09
C SER A 328 6.74 16.13 0.62
N TRP A 329 6.80 15.91 1.93
CA TRP A 329 5.86 15.11 2.70
C TRP A 329 4.72 15.97 3.23
N PHE A 330 3.53 15.40 3.24
CA PHE A 330 2.29 15.95 3.78
C PHE A 330 1.67 14.89 4.70
N TYR A 331 1.01 15.32 5.77
CA TYR A 331 0.21 14.41 6.60
C TYR A 331 -1.27 14.73 6.44
N LEU A 332 -2.09 13.73 6.10
CA LEU A 332 -3.53 13.87 6.00
C LEU A 332 -4.16 13.47 7.33
N LYS A 333 -4.94 14.38 7.93
CA LYS A 333 -5.55 14.19 9.26
C LYS A 333 -6.77 13.26 9.18
N SER A 334 -7.46 13.06 10.30
CA SER A 334 -8.79 12.45 10.23
C SER A 334 -9.73 13.35 9.42
N GLY A 335 -10.59 12.74 8.59
CA GLY A 335 -11.36 13.45 7.57
C GLY A 335 -10.57 13.79 6.30
N GLY A 336 -9.26 13.52 6.23
CA GLY A 336 -8.46 13.53 5.00
C GLY A 336 -7.88 14.87 4.56
N ALA A 337 -8.20 15.97 5.25
CA ALA A 337 -7.58 17.27 4.99
C ALA A 337 -6.12 17.30 5.50
N TYR A 338 -5.22 17.96 4.77
CA TYR A 338 -3.82 18.07 5.20
C TYR A 338 -3.64 18.85 6.51
N ALA A 339 -2.62 18.46 7.29
CA ALA A 339 -2.16 19.18 8.47
C ALA A 339 -1.34 20.42 8.06
N ALA A 340 -1.55 21.57 8.71
CA ALA A 340 -0.86 22.82 8.40
C ALA A 340 -0.79 23.78 9.60
N ARG A 341 0.38 24.41 9.78
CA ARG A 341 0.79 25.20 10.95
C ARG A 341 0.71 24.43 12.28
N GLU A 342 0.93 23.12 12.23
CA GLU A 342 0.76 22.21 13.38
C GLU A 342 1.83 21.10 13.42
N TRP A 343 2.01 20.52 14.61
CA TRP A 343 2.91 19.39 14.84
C TRP A 343 2.17 18.06 14.67
N ILE A 344 2.79 17.13 13.94
CA ILE A 344 2.39 15.72 13.89
C ILE A 344 3.55 14.91 14.47
N GLY A 345 3.46 14.56 15.76
CA GLY A 345 4.58 13.97 16.50
C GLY A 345 5.78 14.93 16.56
N SER A 346 6.92 14.51 16.02
CA SER A 346 8.16 15.33 15.99
C SER A 346 8.37 16.12 14.70
N TYR A 347 7.37 16.15 13.80
CA TYR A 347 7.41 16.81 12.50
C TYR A 347 6.51 18.05 12.50
N TYR A 348 6.96 19.16 11.92
CA TYR A 348 6.12 20.36 11.74
C TYR A 348 5.63 20.49 10.30
N LEU A 349 4.34 20.79 10.12
CA LEU A 349 3.73 21.01 8.81
C LEU A 349 3.47 22.51 8.62
N LYS A 350 4.01 23.10 7.55
CA LYS A 350 3.92 24.53 7.24
C LYS A 350 2.54 24.91 6.68
N SER A 351 2.31 26.20 6.41
CA SER A 351 0.97 26.71 6.04
C SER A 351 0.36 26.17 4.74
N GLY A 352 1.18 25.58 3.86
CA GLY A 352 0.73 24.87 2.66
C GLY A 352 0.73 23.34 2.79
N GLY A 353 0.82 22.80 4.02
CA GLY A 353 0.85 21.35 4.26
C GLY A 353 2.22 20.68 4.13
N TYR A 354 3.23 21.40 3.63
CA TYR A 354 4.60 20.90 3.49
C TYR A 354 5.27 20.62 4.84
N MET A 355 5.83 19.43 5.03
CA MET A 355 6.75 19.14 6.13
C MET A 355 7.97 20.08 6.07
N ALA A 356 8.32 20.65 7.22
CA ALA A 356 9.55 21.42 7.38
C ALA A 356 10.77 20.49 7.46
N LYS A 357 11.87 20.84 6.79
CA LYS A 357 13.13 20.06 6.77
C LYS A 357 14.37 20.96 6.56
N SER A 358 15.44 20.66 7.28
CA SER A 358 16.71 21.42 7.29
C SER A 358 16.55 22.93 7.57
N GLU A 359 15.51 23.32 8.31
CA GLU A 359 15.09 24.72 8.47
C GLU A 359 14.68 25.06 9.91
N TRP A 360 14.78 26.35 10.24
CA TRP A 360 14.27 26.92 11.50
C TRP A 360 12.78 27.24 11.36
N ILE A 361 12.01 26.89 12.40
CA ILE A 361 10.58 27.20 12.53
C ILE A 361 10.34 27.94 13.85
N PHE A 362 9.64 29.07 13.79
CA PHE A 362 9.09 29.71 14.97
C PHE A 362 7.63 29.27 15.15
N ASP A 363 7.32 28.70 16.31
CA ASP A 363 5.96 28.33 16.68
C ASP A 363 5.36 29.39 17.60
N ASN A 364 4.33 30.10 17.09
CA ASN A 364 3.64 31.16 17.83
C ASN A 364 2.84 30.65 19.04
N TYR A 365 2.35 29.40 19.02
CA TYR A 365 1.61 28.83 20.14
C TYR A 365 2.56 28.45 21.29
N TYR A 366 3.74 27.94 20.96
CA TYR A 366 4.78 27.63 21.94
C TYR A 366 5.74 28.78 22.26
N ASN A 367 5.62 29.92 21.57
CA ASN A 367 6.50 31.09 21.59
C ASN A 367 7.99 30.71 21.59
N ALA A 368 8.37 29.81 20.68
CA ALA A 368 9.69 29.19 20.67
C ALA A 368 10.19 28.87 19.26
N TRP A 369 11.50 28.92 19.08
CA TRP A 369 12.17 28.39 17.88
C TRP A 369 12.42 26.89 18.00
N TYR A 370 12.41 26.23 16.85
CA TYR A 370 12.74 24.82 16.65
C TYR A 370 13.59 24.71 15.38
N TYR A 371 14.46 23.71 15.28
CA TYR A 371 15.14 23.36 14.03
C TYR A 371 14.78 21.94 13.62
N LEU A 372 14.41 21.75 12.35
CA LEU A 372 14.05 20.45 11.79
C LEU A 372 15.22 19.91 10.97
N LYS A 373 15.57 18.64 11.18
CA LYS A 373 16.60 17.93 10.40
C LYS A 373 16.14 17.70 8.96
N GLU A 374 17.02 17.20 8.10
CA GLU A 374 16.68 16.82 6.72
C GLU A 374 15.53 15.80 6.65
N ASN A 375 15.46 14.88 7.61
CA ASN A 375 14.36 13.94 7.73
C ASN A 375 13.08 14.52 8.37
N GLY A 376 13.04 15.83 8.63
CA GLY A 376 11.88 16.56 9.17
C GLY A 376 11.63 16.42 10.68
N VAL A 377 12.37 15.57 11.38
CA VAL A 377 12.29 15.43 12.84
C VAL A 377 12.99 16.61 13.51
N TYR A 378 12.44 17.17 14.60
CA TYR A 378 13.15 18.21 15.36
C TYR A 378 14.49 17.73 15.98
N VAL A 379 15.40 18.66 16.23
CA VAL A 379 16.63 18.42 16.98
C VAL A 379 16.42 18.50 18.50
N THR A 380 17.28 17.85 19.27
CA THR A 380 17.32 17.91 20.74
C THR A 380 18.77 17.93 21.24
N GLY A 381 18.99 18.41 22.47
CA GLY A 381 20.31 18.50 23.09
C GLY A 381 21.21 19.53 22.42
N THR A 382 22.53 19.33 22.48
CA THR A 382 23.52 20.16 21.80
C THR A 382 23.67 19.73 20.34
N GLN A 383 23.52 20.64 19.38
CA GLN A 383 23.72 20.37 17.95
C GLN A 383 24.50 21.50 17.27
N LYS A 384 25.26 21.18 16.21
CA LYS A 384 25.94 22.18 15.37
C LYS A 384 25.12 22.41 14.09
N ILE A 385 24.66 23.63 13.85
CA ILE A 385 23.83 24.03 12.71
C ILE A 385 24.52 25.23 12.04
N ASN A 386 24.72 25.21 10.73
CA ASN A 386 25.38 26.27 9.96
C ASN A 386 26.77 26.71 10.51
N GLY A 387 27.45 25.83 11.25
CA GLY A 387 28.74 26.11 11.90
C GLY A 387 28.63 26.67 13.34
N GLN A 388 27.43 27.05 13.80
CA GLN A 388 27.17 27.52 15.15
C GLN A 388 26.68 26.37 16.04
N THR A 389 27.01 26.39 17.33
CA THR A 389 26.52 25.39 18.29
C THR A 389 25.25 25.91 18.96
N HIS A 390 24.19 25.12 19.03
CA HIS A 390 22.93 25.52 19.67
C HIS A 390 22.45 24.45 20.66
N LEU A 391 21.69 24.89 21.66
CA LEU A 391 21.13 24.05 22.71
C LEU A 391 19.60 23.95 22.55
N PHE A 392 19.08 22.73 22.63
CA PHE A 392 17.65 22.43 22.51
C PHE A 392 17.18 21.53 23.66
N GLN A 393 15.97 21.79 24.15
CA GLN A 393 15.26 20.95 25.12
C GLN A 393 14.92 19.58 24.50
N SER A 394 14.56 18.60 25.34
CA SER A 394 14.12 17.26 24.93
C SER A 394 12.81 17.24 24.12
N ASN A 395 12.04 18.32 24.17
CA ASN A 395 10.82 18.55 23.37
C ASN A 395 11.07 19.30 22.04
N GLY A 396 12.33 19.61 21.72
CA GLY A 396 12.73 20.32 20.51
C GLY A 396 12.83 21.84 20.59
N LYS A 397 12.37 22.47 21.68
CA LYS A 397 12.49 23.93 21.86
C LYS A 397 13.95 24.36 21.94
N TRP A 398 14.31 25.34 21.13
CA TRP A 398 15.60 26.04 21.21
C TRP A 398 15.70 26.85 22.51
N ILE A 399 16.89 26.81 23.13
CA ILE A 399 17.22 27.55 24.36
C ILE A 399 18.14 28.73 24.03
N ALA A 400 19.24 28.48 23.33
CA ALA A 400 20.27 29.46 23.02
C ALA A 400 21.23 28.97 21.91
N GLU A 401 21.98 29.90 21.33
CA GLU A 401 23.27 29.63 20.70
C GLU A 401 24.35 29.56 21.80
N ILE A 402 25.36 28.73 21.60
CA ILE A 402 26.47 28.49 22.53
C ILE A 402 27.77 28.87 21.81
N PRO A 403 28.60 29.75 22.38
CA PRO A 403 29.97 29.95 21.91
C PRO A 403 30.78 28.64 21.95
N GLU A 404 31.74 28.46 21.04
CA GLU A 404 32.68 27.34 21.16
C GLU A 404 33.53 27.51 22.43
N SER A 405 33.51 26.52 23.32
CA SER A 405 34.06 26.72 24.66
C SER A 405 35.59 26.75 24.66
N ARG A 406 36.13 27.76 25.34
CA ARG A 406 37.55 27.96 25.65
C ARG A 406 37.97 27.25 26.95
N GLY A 407 37.03 26.63 27.65
CA GLY A 407 37.21 26.04 28.98
C GLY A 407 37.07 27.06 30.12
N PHE A 408 37.14 26.57 31.35
CA PHE A 408 37.19 27.45 32.52
C PHE A 408 38.59 28.05 32.67
N GLU A 409 38.69 29.38 32.81
CA GLU A 409 39.94 30.07 33.13
C GLU A 409 39.69 31.10 34.24
N LYS A 410 40.37 30.93 35.37
CA LYS A 410 40.21 31.76 36.57
C LYS A 410 40.53 33.23 36.28
N GLY A 411 39.68 34.13 36.75
CA GLY A 411 39.80 35.57 36.53
C GLY A 411 39.33 36.09 35.16
N LYS A 412 38.99 35.23 34.19
CA LYS A 412 38.56 35.65 32.82
C LYS A 412 37.07 35.39 32.55
N TYR A 413 36.22 35.88 33.44
CA TYR A 413 34.78 35.70 33.37
C TYR A 413 34.12 36.46 32.20
N THR A 414 33.12 35.85 31.58
CA THR A 414 32.35 36.34 30.43
C THR A 414 30.98 36.95 30.80
N LYS A 415 30.57 36.83 32.07
CA LYS A 415 29.19 37.04 32.57
C LYS A 415 28.18 36.03 32.01
N THR A 416 28.61 34.79 31.82
CA THR A 416 27.74 33.70 31.37
C THR A 416 27.44 32.75 32.53
N VAL A 417 26.17 32.66 32.93
CA VAL A 417 25.70 31.87 34.08
C VAL A 417 24.86 30.70 33.60
N PHE A 418 25.18 29.48 34.01
CA PHE A 418 24.35 28.31 33.76
C PHE A 418 23.49 28.00 35.00
N LEU A 419 22.17 28.07 34.84
CA LEU A 419 21.19 27.81 35.90
C LEU A 419 20.51 26.45 35.70
N ASP A 420 20.51 25.62 36.72
CA ASP A 420 19.91 24.30 36.72
C ASP A 420 18.75 24.23 37.74
N PRO A 421 17.49 24.50 37.33
CA PRO A 421 16.34 24.20 38.18
C PRO A 421 16.24 22.69 38.40
N GLY A 422 16.50 22.27 39.64
CA GLY A 422 16.51 20.88 40.09
C GLY A 422 15.23 20.13 39.73
N HIS A 423 15.36 18.81 39.57
CA HIS A 423 14.25 17.91 39.22
C HIS A 423 13.56 18.27 37.88
N GLY A 424 12.38 17.72 37.59
CA GLY A 424 11.60 18.03 36.38
C GLY A 424 10.92 16.82 35.71
N GLY A 425 9.74 17.05 35.14
CA GLY A 425 8.89 16.09 34.43
C GLY A 425 8.57 14.87 35.30
N LYS A 426 9.13 13.73 34.84
CA LYS A 426 9.55 12.51 35.57
C LYS A 426 9.64 12.53 37.09
N ASP A 427 10.39 13.53 37.52
CA ASP A 427 11.06 13.62 38.79
C ASP A 427 10.52 14.85 39.51
N PRO A 428 9.74 14.70 40.60
CA PRO A 428 9.13 15.83 41.29
C PRO A 428 10.08 16.50 42.30
N GLY A 429 11.21 15.87 42.63
CA GLY A 429 11.97 16.17 43.85
C GLY A 429 11.17 15.83 45.10
N ALA A 430 11.44 16.53 46.21
CA ALA A 430 10.65 16.40 47.42
C ALA A 430 9.20 16.91 47.23
N VAL A 431 8.22 16.23 47.85
CA VAL A 431 6.79 16.55 47.71
C VAL A 431 6.10 16.61 49.07
N TYR A 432 5.80 17.83 49.53
CA TYR A 432 5.19 18.09 50.84
C TYR A 432 4.17 19.23 50.77
N TYR A 433 3.09 19.12 51.54
CA TYR A 433 2.03 20.14 51.67
C TYR A 433 1.45 20.64 50.31
N ASN A 434 1.19 19.70 49.40
CA ASN A 434 0.75 19.95 48.01
C ASN A 434 1.71 20.85 47.21
N THR A 435 3.01 20.75 47.48
CA THR A 435 4.09 21.48 46.80
C THR A 435 5.12 20.47 46.32
N GLN A 436 5.51 20.54 45.05
CA GLN A 436 6.64 19.78 44.52
C GLN A 436 7.85 20.70 44.42
N GLU A 437 9.01 20.20 44.79
CA GLU A 437 10.28 20.92 44.66
C GLU A 437 10.50 21.39 43.21
N LYS A 438 10.27 20.53 42.22
CA LYS A 438 10.47 20.86 40.78
C LYS A 438 9.72 22.10 40.28
N ASP A 439 8.64 22.48 40.97
CA ASP A 439 7.80 23.64 40.65
C ASP A 439 8.39 24.90 41.29
N LEU A 440 8.87 24.81 42.54
CA LEU A 440 9.56 25.88 43.25
C LEU A 440 10.90 26.23 42.58
N THR A 441 11.69 25.22 42.22
CA THR A 441 13.00 25.43 41.55
C THR A 441 12.82 26.14 40.20
N MET A 442 11.76 25.79 39.46
CA MET A 442 11.37 26.48 38.22
C MET A 442 10.89 27.92 38.46
N GLN A 443 10.14 28.20 39.53
CA GLN A 443 9.72 29.57 39.90
C GLN A 443 10.92 30.47 40.26
N ILE A 444 11.84 29.98 41.10
CA ILE A 444 13.08 30.70 41.43
C ILE A 444 13.92 30.91 40.17
N TYR A 445 14.09 29.89 39.34
CA TYR A 445 14.83 29.98 38.09
C TYR A 445 14.27 31.04 37.13
N GLN A 446 12.95 31.06 36.90
CA GLN A 446 12.32 32.03 36.00
C GLN A 446 12.55 33.48 36.47
N LYS A 447 12.41 33.73 37.78
CA LYS A 447 12.72 35.03 38.39
C LYS A 447 14.21 35.38 38.26
N LEU A 448 15.10 34.48 38.70
CA LEU A 448 16.55 34.68 38.69
C LEU A 448 17.10 34.92 37.27
N ARG A 449 16.63 34.15 36.28
CA ARG A 449 16.98 34.34 34.88
C ARG A 449 16.59 35.74 34.39
N LYS A 450 15.36 36.18 34.66
CA LYS A 450 14.88 37.51 34.25
C LYS A 450 15.75 38.63 34.83
N GLU A 451 16.04 38.59 36.13
CA GLU A 451 16.83 39.64 36.79
C GLU A 451 18.31 39.60 36.33
N LEU A 452 18.92 38.43 36.16
CA LEU A 452 20.27 38.31 35.59
C LEU A 452 20.35 38.79 34.13
N GLN A 453 19.39 38.44 33.27
CA GLN A 453 19.35 38.96 31.89
C GLN A 453 19.14 40.48 31.86
N GLY A 454 18.32 41.04 32.77
CA GLY A 454 18.16 42.49 32.94
C GLY A 454 19.44 43.22 33.39
N LEU A 455 20.34 42.51 34.08
CA LEU A 455 21.66 42.99 34.50
C LEU A 455 22.77 42.72 33.47
N GLY A 456 22.42 42.22 32.28
CA GLY A 456 23.35 41.97 31.18
C GLY A 456 24.17 40.68 31.29
N TYR A 457 23.73 39.70 32.08
CA TYR A 457 24.31 38.35 32.08
C TYR A 457 23.70 37.49 30.97
N THR A 458 24.53 36.68 30.31
CA THR A 458 24.04 35.59 29.44
C THR A 458 23.59 34.45 30.34
N VAL A 459 22.31 34.07 30.28
CA VAL A 459 21.76 32.97 31.09
C VAL A 459 21.49 31.75 30.23
N LEU A 460 22.19 30.66 30.54
CA LEU A 460 22.00 29.32 29.97
C LEU A 460 21.29 28.42 31.01
N SER A 461 20.71 27.30 30.55
CA SER A 461 19.85 26.48 31.40
C SER A 461 19.82 25.00 31.02
N SER A 462 19.52 24.14 32.01
CA SER A 462 19.22 22.72 31.79
C SER A 462 17.81 22.48 31.26
N ARG A 463 16.83 23.31 31.70
CA ARG A 463 15.43 23.30 31.25
C ARG A 463 14.77 24.65 31.48
N ASP A 464 13.83 25.02 30.62
CA ASP A 464 12.93 26.18 30.79
C ASP A 464 11.46 25.78 30.92
N SER A 465 11.21 24.48 31.14
CA SER A 465 9.88 23.88 31.26
C SER A 465 9.91 22.65 32.18
N ASP A 466 8.74 22.04 32.41
CA ASP A 466 8.62 20.80 33.18
C ASP A 466 9.02 19.56 32.37
N VAL A 467 10.33 19.45 32.06
CA VAL A 467 10.93 18.30 31.37
C VAL A 467 11.96 17.62 32.26
N TYR A 468 12.07 16.29 32.13
CA TYR A 468 13.08 15.51 32.83
C TYR A 468 14.46 15.67 32.15
N VAL A 469 15.48 15.98 32.96
CA VAL A 469 16.89 16.04 32.56
C VAL A 469 17.68 15.17 33.55
N ASP A 470 18.47 14.24 33.04
CA ASP A 470 19.28 13.32 33.86
C ASP A 470 20.24 14.08 34.77
N PHE A 471 20.14 13.81 36.07
CA PHE A 471 20.97 14.41 37.11
C PHE A 471 22.33 13.73 37.29
N VAL A 472 22.53 12.53 36.73
CA VAL A 472 23.77 11.76 36.88
C VAL A 472 24.86 12.29 35.95
N THR A 473 24.50 12.74 34.74
CA THR A 473 25.44 13.28 33.76
C THR A 473 24.89 14.39 32.86
N GLU A 474 23.61 14.39 32.47
CA GLU A 474 23.16 15.25 31.36
C GLU A 474 23.14 16.74 31.72
N ARG A 475 22.70 17.11 32.93
CA ARG A 475 22.80 18.51 33.42
C ARG A 475 24.23 19.05 33.32
N SER A 476 25.22 18.25 33.73
CA SER A 476 26.64 18.58 33.65
C SER A 476 27.19 18.56 32.21
N LYS A 477 26.81 17.58 31.37
CA LYS A 477 27.19 17.59 29.93
C LYS A 477 26.66 18.81 29.20
N MET A 478 25.50 19.33 29.58
CA MET A 478 24.93 20.55 28.98
C MET A 478 25.82 21.75 29.28
N VAL A 479 26.20 21.96 30.55
CA VAL A 479 27.04 23.10 30.96
C VAL A 479 28.51 22.99 30.53
N ASN A 480 29.12 21.81 30.60
CA ASN A 480 30.54 21.60 30.25
C ASN A 480 30.84 21.99 28.79
N LYS A 481 29.85 21.83 27.90
CA LYS A 481 29.93 22.23 26.48
C LYS A 481 29.77 23.75 26.24
N THR A 482 29.68 24.56 27.29
CA THR A 482 29.45 26.01 27.20
C THR A 482 30.58 26.80 27.84
N ASP A 483 30.71 28.06 27.44
CA ASP A 483 31.57 29.06 28.09
C ASP A 483 30.90 29.75 29.29
N SER A 484 30.02 29.05 30.01
CA SER A 484 29.52 29.54 31.30
C SER A 484 30.66 29.61 32.32
N ASP A 485 30.77 30.75 33.00
CA ASP A 485 31.76 30.97 34.04
C ASP A 485 31.45 30.16 35.31
N ILE A 486 30.16 29.95 35.58
CA ILE A 486 29.63 29.30 36.79
C ILE A 486 28.39 28.44 36.51
N PHE A 487 28.20 27.41 37.34
CA PHE A 487 27.02 26.56 37.38
C PHE A 487 26.31 26.67 38.74
N ILE A 488 24.98 26.84 38.72
CA ILE A 488 24.15 26.97 39.92
C ILE A 488 22.96 26.01 39.80
N SER A 489 22.95 24.94 40.61
CA SER A 489 21.80 24.05 40.76
C SER A 489 20.90 24.55 41.88
N ILE A 490 19.59 24.60 41.63
CA ILE A 490 18.58 25.22 42.50
C ILE A 490 17.65 24.12 43.03
N HIS A 491 17.59 23.96 44.35
CA HIS A 491 16.90 22.89 45.07
C HIS A 491 16.19 23.40 46.34
N PHE A 492 15.34 22.55 46.93
CA PHE A 492 14.72 22.78 48.25
C PHE A 492 14.77 21.52 49.09
N ASN A 493 15.31 21.64 50.30
CA ASN A 493 15.72 20.52 51.12
C ASN A 493 14.51 19.74 51.66
N ALA A 494 14.69 18.46 51.96
CA ALA A 494 13.77 17.71 52.79
C ALA A 494 14.53 16.86 53.80
N SER A 495 14.18 16.97 55.08
CA SER A 495 14.75 16.12 56.13
C SER A 495 14.22 14.67 56.11
N GLY A 496 13.15 14.43 55.33
CA GLY A 496 12.39 13.17 55.31
C GLY A 496 11.43 13.02 56.49
N ASN A 497 11.49 13.91 57.48
CA ASN A 497 10.68 13.88 58.70
C ASN A 497 10.20 15.30 59.05
N PRO A 498 8.96 15.68 58.72
CA PRO A 498 8.38 16.98 59.05
C PRO A 498 8.42 17.35 60.55
N ALA A 499 8.50 16.38 61.46
CA ALA A 499 8.63 16.62 62.89
C ALA A 499 10.06 16.97 63.34
N SER A 500 11.05 16.97 62.44
CA SER A 500 12.45 17.30 62.76
C SER A 500 12.69 18.77 63.12
N GLY A 501 11.78 19.66 62.69
CA GLY A 501 11.93 21.11 62.88
C GLY A 501 13.14 21.73 62.16
N ARG A 502 13.80 20.98 61.26
CA ARG A 502 14.90 21.51 60.43
C ARG A 502 14.38 22.65 59.55
N SER A 503 15.19 23.69 59.41
CA SER A 503 14.90 24.88 58.60
C SER A 503 16.19 25.63 58.30
N GLY A 504 16.13 26.54 57.34
CA GLY A 504 17.25 27.38 56.92
C GLY A 504 17.84 27.00 55.59
N ILE A 505 18.70 27.88 55.07
CA ILE A 505 19.36 27.74 53.77
C ILE A 505 20.65 26.92 53.93
N GLN A 506 20.89 25.99 53.01
CA GLN A 506 22.22 25.38 52.84
C GLN A 506 22.81 25.73 51.47
N THR A 507 24.12 25.69 51.36
CA THR A 507 24.82 25.90 50.09
C THR A 507 25.98 24.94 50.00
N TYR A 508 25.98 24.10 48.97
CA TYR A 508 26.97 23.05 48.76
C TYR A 508 27.92 23.42 47.63
N SER A 509 29.21 23.37 47.92
CA SER A 509 30.27 23.24 46.92
C SER A 509 30.70 21.77 46.79
N TYR A 510 31.66 21.48 45.92
CA TYR A 510 32.15 20.12 45.69
C TYR A 510 33.18 19.69 46.76
N GLU A 511 33.17 18.40 47.14
CA GLU A 511 34.19 17.73 47.95
C GLU A 511 34.50 16.34 47.39
N GLU A 512 35.75 15.90 47.51
CA GLU A 512 36.19 14.59 47.02
C GLU A 512 35.67 13.44 47.91
N ASP A 513 35.01 12.48 47.28
CA ASP A 513 34.70 11.18 47.87
C ASP A 513 35.21 10.07 46.94
N SER A 514 36.12 9.26 47.45
CA SER A 514 36.73 8.12 46.75
C SER A 514 35.70 7.08 46.23
N GLY A 515 34.53 6.98 46.86
CA GLY A 515 33.42 6.13 46.43
C GLY A 515 32.66 6.67 45.20
N TYR A 516 32.78 7.96 44.91
CA TYR A 516 32.07 8.64 43.82
C TYR A 516 33.05 9.39 42.91
N ARG A 517 33.74 8.65 42.04
CA ARG A 517 34.63 9.19 41.00
C ARG A 517 33.84 9.88 39.88
N ALA A 518 34.39 10.95 39.30
CA ALA A 518 33.80 11.59 38.12
C ALA A 518 33.80 10.67 36.89
N LYS A 519 32.77 10.82 36.05
CA LYS A 519 32.52 10.07 34.81
C LYS A 519 32.78 10.88 33.55
N ILE A 520 32.48 12.18 33.56
CA ILE A 520 32.60 13.08 32.39
C ILE A 520 33.55 14.26 32.60
N ASN A 521 34.06 14.43 33.82
CA ASN A 521 34.97 15.50 34.20
C ASN A 521 36.28 14.93 34.80
N PRO A 522 37.15 14.26 34.02
CA PRO A 522 38.36 13.65 34.59
C PRO A 522 39.44 14.67 34.98
N TYR A 523 39.45 15.86 34.38
CA TYR A 523 40.50 16.87 34.60
C TYR A 523 40.13 17.90 35.68
N TRP A 524 38.98 18.57 35.55
CA TRP A 524 38.65 19.69 36.44
C TRP A 524 38.07 19.26 37.80
N HIS A 525 37.55 18.03 37.92
CA HIS A 525 36.92 17.42 39.11
C HIS A 525 37.58 17.83 40.43
N ASN A 526 38.88 17.55 40.60
CA ASN A 526 39.66 17.90 41.79
C ASN A 526 40.67 19.04 41.54
N HIS A 527 40.54 19.80 40.45
CA HIS A 527 41.53 20.82 40.08
C HIS A 527 41.46 22.02 41.04
N PRO A 528 42.58 22.45 41.65
CA PRO A 528 42.58 23.36 42.80
C PRO A 528 41.88 24.69 42.53
N ASP A 529 42.06 25.29 41.35
CA ASP A 529 41.36 26.52 40.99
C ASP A 529 39.84 26.35 40.92
N ARG A 530 39.34 25.23 40.40
CA ARG A 530 37.89 24.98 40.36
C ARG A 530 37.33 24.79 41.77
N ILE A 531 38.05 24.09 42.65
CA ILE A 531 37.65 23.93 44.06
C ILE A 531 37.62 25.30 44.76
N SER A 532 38.72 26.06 44.67
CA SER A 532 38.85 27.42 45.19
C SER A 532 37.69 28.32 44.76
N GLU A 533 37.35 28.30 43.48
CA GLU A 533 36.34 29.18 42.89
C GLU A 533 34.91 28.71 43.15
N SER A 534 34.67 27.39 43.23
CA SER A 534 33.40 26.84 43.71
C SER A 534 33.14 27.21 45.17
N ASN A 535 34.18 27.18 46.01
CA ASN A 535 34.09 27.53 47.42
C ASN A 535 33.88 29.04 47.61
N ARG A 536 34.53 29.89 46.79
CA ARG A 536 34.31 31.34 46.76
C ARG A 536 32.87 31.67 46.34
N LEU A 537 32.40 31.09 45.24
CA LEU A 537 31.03 31.23 44.74
C LEU A 537 29.98 30.80 45.78
N ALA A 538 30.23 29.67 46.46
CA ALA A 538 29.38 29.17 47.53
C ALA A 538 29.31 30.14 48.71
N ALA A 539 30.45 30.64 49.20
CA ALA A 539 30.49 31.59 50.30
C ALA A 539 29.82 32.94 49.94
N ASP A 540 30.01 33.44 48.72
CA ASP A 540 29.44 34.70 48.25
C ASP A 540 27.91 34.62 48.05
N ILE A 541 27.40 33.52 47.49
CA ILE A 541 25.95 33.28 47.38
C ILE A 541 25.33 33.00 48.75
N HIS A 542 25.95 32.17 49.59
CA HIS A 542 25.41 31.83 50.91
C HIS A 542 25.30 33.05 51.83
N SER A 543 26.38 33.84 51.95
CA SER A 543 26.37 35.07 52.76
C SER A 543 25.34 36.10 52.27
N SER A 544 25.18 36.24 50.95
CA SER A 544 24.19 37.13 50.34
C SER A 544 22.75 36.63 50.51
N LEU A 545 22.53 35.31 50.41
CA LEU A 545 21.23 34.68 50.67
C LEU A 545 20.77 34.93 52.10
N LEU A 546 21.60 34.67 53.10
CA LEU A 546 21.25 34.90 54.51
C LEU A 546 20.93 36.37 54.79
N ALA A 547 21.74 37.30 54.25
CA ALA A 547 21.54 38.74 54.43
C ALA A 547 20.22 39.27 53.83
N GLU A 548 19.83 38.84 52.63
CA GLU A 548 18.61 39.33 51.96
C GLU A 548 17.33 38.65 52.47
N THR A 549 17.44 37.40 52.94
CA THR A 549 16.27 36.60 53.35
C THR A 549 15.93 36.76 54.83
N GLY A 550 16.94 36.92 55.69
CA GLY A 550 16.80 36.71 57.13
C GLY A 550 16.58 35.23 57.51
N ALA A 551 16.93 34.29 56.62
CA ALA A 551 16.82 32.86 56.87
C ALA A 551 17.78 32.40 57.98
N LYS A 552 17.46 31.27 58.58
CA LYS A 552 18.41 30.56 59.44
C LYS A 552 19.58 30.03 58.59
N ASP A 553 20.79 30.16 59.10
CA ASP A 553 21.96 29.44 58.60
C ASP A 553 21.81 27.95 58.93
N ALA A 554 21.77 27.11 57.90
CA ALA A 554 21.81 25.65 58.03
C ALA A 554 23.09 25.04 57.41
N GLY A 555 24.06 25.86 57.01
CA GLY A 555 25.40 25.46 56.62
C GLY A 555 25.82 25.86 55.20
N LEU A 556 26.95 26.55 55.11
CA LEU A 556 27.86 26.45 53.97
C LEU A 556 28.62 25.12 54.08
N LEU A 557 28.37 24.20 53.14
CA LEU A 557 28.78 22.81 53.20
C LEU A 557 29.48 22.36 51.90
N GLN A 558 29.99 21.13 51.90
CA GLN A 558 30.54 20.47 50.71
C GLN A 558 29.92 19.07 50.55
N SER A 559 29.87 18.55 49.31
CA SER A 559 29.32 17.22 49.01
C SER A 559 29.70 16.73 47.61
N SER A 560 29.82 15.41 47.43
CA SER A 560 30.00 14.75 46.11
C SER A 560 28.68 14.55 45.35
N PHE A 561 27.81 15.57 45.32
CA PHE A 561 26.60 15.55 44.48
C PHE A 561 26.96 15.47 43.00
N ALA A 562 26.20 14.70 42.21
CA ALA A 562 26.55 14.43 40.80
C ALA A 562 26.69 15.71 39.97
N VAL A 563 25.74 16.64 40.05
CA VAL A 563 25.79 17.93 39.34
C VAL A 563 26.95 18.84 39.78
N LEU A 564 27.55 18.60 40.96
CA LEU A 564 28.74 19.31 41.43
C LEU A 564 30.04 18.60 41.04
N ARG A 565 30.06 17.27 41.01
CA ARG A 565 31.23 16.48 40.63
C ARG A 565 31.50 16.49 39.13
N GLU A 566 30.44 16.29 38.35
CA GLU A 566 30.53 16.05 36.90
C GLU A 566 30.63 17.36 36.08
N THR A 567 30.41 18.51 36.71
CA THR A 567 30.51 19.83 36.07
C THR A 567 31.95 20.35 36.08
N ASP A 568 32.47 20.82 34.95
CA ASP A 568 33.87 21.26 34.81
C ASP A 568 34.11 22.74 35.18
N LYS A 569 33.04 23.51 35.34
CA LYS A 569 33.03 24.91 35.82
C LYS A 569 32.97 24.97 37.36
N PRO A 570 33.31 26.11 37.99
CA PRO A 570 32.91 26.42 39.36
C PRO A 570 31.40 26.16 39.56
N ALA A 571 31.06 25.35 40.57
CA ALA A 571 29.72 24.78 40.69
C ALA A 571 29.20 24.82 42.14
N VAL A 572 27.94 25.22 42.30
CA VAL A 572 27.23 25.22 43.59
C VAL A 572 25.82 24.63 43.47
N LEU A 573 25.35 24.03 44.55
CA LEU A 573 23.95 23.58 44.73
C LEU A 573 23.35 24.35 45.90
N LEU A 574 22.20 24.98 45.67
CA LEU A 574 21.53 25.84 46.63
C LEU A 574 20.30 25.12 47.18
N GLU A 575 20.25 24.92 48.50
CA GLU A 575 19.08 24.41 49.21
C GLU A 575 18.36 25.58 49.86
N LEU A 576 17.32 26.09 49.22
CA LEU A 576 16.73 27.40 49.51
C LEU A 576 15.68 27.42 50.65
N GLY A 577 15.75 26.42 51.54
CA GLY A 577 14.81 26.16 52.64
C GLY A 577 14.25 24.74 52.60
N TYR A 578 13.68 24.26 53.71
CA TYR A 578 13.16 22.91 53.88
C TYR A 578 11.68 22.82 53.49
N ILE A 579 11.36 22.12 52.41
CA ILE A 579 9.98 21.96 51.91
C ILE A 579 9.12 21.09 52.84
N ASP A 580 9.75 20.22 53.65
CA ASP A 580 9.08 19.37 54.65
C ASP A 580 8.85 20.06 56.02
N ASN A 581 9.38 21.27 56.21
CA ASN A 581 9.01 22.13 57.34
C ASN A 581 7.75 22.93 57.00
N PHE A 582 6.68 22.79 57.79
CA PHE A 582 5.39 23.46 57.50
C PHE A 582 5.50 24.98 57.33
N ASN A 583 6.24 25.66 58.21
CA ASN A 583 6.36 27.12 58.19
C ASN A 583 7.23 27.59 57.02
N GLU A 584 8.37 26.94 56.80
CA GLU A 584 9.27 27.28 55.70
C GLU A 584 8.64 26.93 54.34
N ASN A 585 7.83 25.87 54.24
CA ASN A 585 7.02 25.56 53.06
C ASN A 585 6.09 26.74 52.67
N GLN A 586 5.36 27.33 53.61
CA GLN A 586 4.53 28.51 53.32
C GLN A 586 5.39 29.71 52.90
N GLN A 587 6.58 29.86 53.49
CA GLN A 587 7.51 30.95 53.20
C GLN A 587 8.12 30.84 51.79
N VAL A 588 8.65 29.69 51.39
CA VAL A 588 9.26 29.48 50.05
C VAL A 588 8.26 29.54 48.90
N ARG A 589 6.97 29.37 49.19
CA ARG A 589 5.86 29.56 48.24
C ARG A 589 5.43 31.02 48.08
N SER A 590 5.88 31.92 48.96
CA SER A 590 5.48 33.33 48.92
C SER A 590 6.35 34.13 47.94
N ASP A 591 5.70 34.85 47.02
CA ASP A 591 6.40 35.63 45.98
C ASP A 591 7.43 36.61 46.57
N ALA A 592 7.06 37.27 47.66
CA ALA A 592 7.93 38.21 48.39
C ALA A 592 9.21 37.56 48.92
N TYR A 593 9.17 36.30 49.39
CA TYR A 593 10.37 35.59 49.84
C TYR A 593 11.15 35.01 48.67
N GLN A 594 10.49 34.51 47.62
CA GLN A 594 11.16 34.11 46.37
C GLN A 594 11.96 35.27 45.76
N ASN A 595 11.44 36.50 45.81
CA ASN A 595 12.16 37.69 45.35
C ASN A 595 13.39 38.01 46.23
N ARG A 596 13.35 37.72 47.54
CA ARG A 596 14.53 37.84 48.44
C ARG A 596 15.58 36.76 48.16
N LEU A 597 15.15 35.50 47.95
CA LEU A 597 16.05 34.42 47.53
C LEU A 597 16.78 34.79 46.24
N VAL A 598 16.04 35.28 45.24
CA VAL A 598 16.60 35.76 43.96
C VAL A 598 17.54 36.95 44.16
N ALA A 599 17.17 37.95 44.96
CA ALA A 599 18.06 39.08 45.26
C ALA A 599 19.36 38.65 45.94
N GLY A 600 19.30 37.69 46.87
CA GLY A 600 20.48 37.10 47.52
C GLY A 600 21.40 36.38 46.54
N ILE A 601 20.84 35.56 45.65
CA ILE A 601 21.62 34.87 44.61
C ILE A 601 22.25 35.88 43.64
N VAL A 602 21.50 36.88 43.17
CA VAL A 602 22.02 37.94 42.29
C VAL A 602 23.16 38.71 42.94
N LYS A 603 23.02 39.12 44.21
CA LYS A 603 24.08 39.81 44.96
C LYS A 603 25.32 38.95 45.18
N GLY A 604 25.14 37.65 45.45
CA GLY A 604 26.24 36.69 45.55
C GLY A 604 26.99 36.50 44.24
N ILE A 605 26.28 36.37 43.12
CA ILE A 605 26.86 36.31 41.78
C ILE A 605 27.64 37.60 41.46
N GLN A 606 27.06 38.77 41.75
CA GLN A 606 27.73 40.06 41.57
C GLN A 606 29.00 40.19 42.41
N LYS A 607 28.96 39.75 43.68
CA LYS A 607 30.11 39.73 44.60
C LYS A 607 31.22 38.80 44.09
N TYR A 608 30.86 37.59 43.65
CA TYR A 608 31.79 36.63 43.06
C TYR A 608 32.52 37.17 41.83
N TYR A 609 31.84 37.89 40.94
CA TYR A 609 32.47 38.52 39.76
C TYR A 609 33.23 39.82 40.07
N ALA A 610 32.99 40.46 41.22
CA ALA A 610 33.68 41.67 41.66
C ALA A 610 35.00 41.38 42.40
N GLY A 611 35.09 40.24 43.10
CA GLY A 611 36.32 39.75 43.73
C GLY A 611 37.28 39.10 42.74
N GLN A 612 37.81 39.89 41.79
CA GLN A 612 38.76 39.44 40.75
C GLN A 612 40.10 38.97 41.33
#